data_AF-A0AA39SIT8-F1
#
_entry.id   AF-A0AA39SIT8-F1
#
_cell.length_a   1.000
_cell.length_b   1.000
_cell.length_c   1.000
_cell.angle_alpha   90.00
_cell.angle_beta   90.00
_cell.angle_gamma   90.00
#
_symmetry.space_group_name_H-M   'P 1'
#
loop_
_entity.id
_entity.type
_entity.pdbx_description
1 polymer ?
#
loop_
_entity_poly.entity_id
_entity_poly.type
_entity_poly.pdbx_seq_one_letter_code
_entity_poly.pdbx_strand_id
1 'polypeptide(L)'
;MASKTCLLFGLCFLFSEIFLPTIQSKNSNPFQFLQSLENVQKIDHNYTGIKDLKKYLKRFGYLKNYDDNVPAGLEDAHDNDLLAAIKLYQQSFRLNVTGILDSDTVTQMMKPRCGVPDHVMIKPKNHGHQDDKGKSFHTVAHYRFIPGNPRWSYKQLTYKFSSTAQVPDDLNVRSAFKSAFQSWAQVTDFSFKEVADGSNDADIVIGFHRGAHGDRNPFDGFQGVLAHSMPPTAGTSHYDADEKWSSNSNPRLDELDLESVALHEIGHVLGLGHETGLREAVMYPTISYGQTKRDLNDDDIQGLEDAHDNDLLAAIKLYQRSFRLNVTGILDSDTDDKGKSFHTVAHYQFIRGNPRWSYKNLTYKFSSTAQVPYDLNVKSAFKSAFQSWAQVTDFSFKEVADGSNDADIVIGFHRGDHGDHEPFDGFQGVLAHSLPPTAGTSHYDADEKWSSNSNPGLDELDLESVALHEIGHVLGLDHETGLPEAVMYPTISYGQTKRDLNDDDIQGIRNLYNLS
;
A
#
# COMPACT_ATOMS: atom_id res chain seq x y z
N MET A 1 -98.93 -29.51 2.46
CA MET A 1 -97.78 -30.38 2.17
C MET A 1 -97.01 -29.76 1.01
N ALA A 2 -95.91 -29.07 1.27
CA ALA A 2 -95.11 -28.42 0.23
C ALA A 2 -93.64 -28.78 0.44
N SER A 3 -93.03 -29.24 -0.66
CA SER A 3 -91.72 -29.86 -0.74
C SER A 3 -90.61 -28.81 -0.87
N LYS A 4 -89.46 -29.18 -0.28
CA LYS A 4 -88.08 -28.70 -0.44
C LYS A 4 -87.83 -27.70 -1.58
N THR A 5 -87.06 -26.64 -1.33
CA THR A 5 -85.62 -26.52 -1.70
C THR A 5 -85.07 -25.20 -1.16
N CYS A 6 -83.88 -25.26 -0.56
CA CYS A 6 -83.14 -24.17 0.06
C CYS A 6 -82.28 -23.46 -1.00
N LEU A 7 -82.29 -22.13 -1.07
CA LEU A 7 -81.37 -21.31 -1.86
C LEU A 7 -80.74 -20.27 -0.92
N LEU A 8 -79.48 -20.52 -0.55
CA LEU A 8 -78.64 -19.57 0.17
C LEU A 8 -78.10 -18.51 -0.79
N PHE A 9 -78.28 -17.24 -0.42
CA PHE A 9 -77.45 -16.13 -0.89
C PHE A 9 -76.16 -16.12 -0.05
N GLY A 10 -75.00 -16.27 -0.70
CA GLY A 10 -73.68 -16.12 -0.08
C GLY A 10 -72.85 -15.12 -0.86
N LEU A 11 -72.42 -14.05 -0.21
CA LEU A 11 -71.47 -13.06 -0.72
C LEU A 11 -70.13 -13.73 -1.08
N CYS A 12 -69.66 -13.53 -2.31
CA CYS A 12 -68.26 -13.77 -2.67
C CYS A 12 -67.41 -12.58 -2.23
N PHE A 13 -66.70 -12.71 -1.11
CA PHE A 13 -65.45 -11.97 -0.85
C PHE A 13 -64.30 -12.94 -1.10
N LEU A 14 -63.57 -12.73 -2.21
CA LEU A 14 -62.31 -13.41 -2.47
C LEU A 14 -61.24 -12.79 -1.55
N PHE A 15 -60.93 -13.47 -0.44
CA PHE A 15 -59.69 -13.22 0.29
C PHE A 15 -58.55 -13.85 -0.51
N SER A 16 -57.84 -13.06 -1.31
CA SER A 16 -56.46 -13.36 -1.64
C SER A 16 -55.62 -13.00 -0.43
N GLU A 17 -55.12 -13.99 0.31
CA GLU A 17 -54.08 -13.73 1.30
C GLU A 17 -52.84 -13.23 0.58
N ILE A 18 -52.64 -11.92 0.63
CA ILE A 18 -51.35 -11.31 0.33
C ILE A 18 -50.46 -11.71 1.50
N PHE A 19 -49.62 -12.73 1.29
CA PHE A 19 -48.42 -12.94 2.09
C PHE A 19 -47.56 -11.68 1.93
N LEU A 20 -47.73 -10.72 2.84
CA LEU A 20 -46.71 -9.71 3.09
C LEU A 20 -45.56 -10.47 3.75
N PRO A 21 -44.38 -10.59 3.11
CA PRO A 21 -43.22 -11.03 3.86
C PRO A 21 -42.99 -9.95 4.91
N THR A 22 -43.14 -10.33 6.18
CA THR A 22 -42.64 -9.54 7.29
C THR A 22 -41.13 -9.44 7.07
N ILE A 23 -40.67 -8.33 6.46
CA ILE A 23 -39.26 -7.97 6.46
C ILE A 23 -38.98 -7.61 7.91
N GLN A 24 -38.62 -8.63 8.67
CA GLN A 24 -37.94 -8.46 9.94
C GLN A 24 -36.58 -7.87 9.57
N SER A 25 -36.46 -6.54 9.56
CA SER A 25 -35.14 -5.90 9.52
C SER A 25 -34.42 -6.38 10.78
N LYS A 26 -33.58 -7.40 10.65
CA LYS A 26 -32.62 -7.71 11.69
C LYS A 26 -31.74 -6.49 11.79
N ASN A 27 -31.99 -5.66 12.81
CA ASN A 27 -31.05 -4.70 13.37
C ASN A 27 -29.86 -5.48 13.95
N SER A 28 -29.14 -6.22 13.13
CA SER A 28 -27.85 -6.80 13.51
C SER A 28 -26.81 -5.74 13.20
N ASN A 29 -26.17 -5.22 14.25
CA ASN A 29 -24.98 -4.38 14.11
C ASN A 29 -23.98 -5.09 13.17
N PRO A 30 -23.58 -4.49 12.02
CA PRO A 30 -22.71 -5.14 11.05
C PRO A 30 -21.34 -5.53 11.66
N PHE A 31 -20.98 -4.93 12.79
CA PHE A 31 -19.71 -5.13 13.48
C PHE A 31 -19.78 -6.00 14.74
N GLN A 32 -20.91 -6.67 15.00
CA GLN A 32 -21.04 -7.51 16.20
C GLN A 32 -19.91 -8.55 16.33
N PHE A 33 -19.40 -9.05 15.19
CA PHE A 33 -18.29 -10.01 15.15
C PHE A 33 -16.95 -9.42 15.64
N LEU A 34 -16.71 -8.11 15.50
CA LEU A 34 -15.50 -7.46 15.99
C LEU A 34 -15.52 -7.36 17.52
N GLN A 35 -16.68 -7.02 18.08
CA GLN A 35 -16.87 -6.95 19.53
C GLN A 35 -16.67 -8.30 20.20
N SER A 36 -17.07 -9.41 19.55
CA SER A 36 -16.84 -10.75 20.10
C SER A 36 -15.37 -11.21 20.04
N LEU A 37 -14.52 -10.51 19.30
CA LEU A 37 -13.10 -10.84 19.13
C LEU A 37 -12.16 -9.84 19.82
N GLU A 38 -12.69 -8.81 20.48
CA GLU A 38 -11.91 -7.77 21.14
C GLU A 38 -11.03 -8.35 22.26
N ASN A 39 -9.74 -8.01 22.25
CA ASN A 39 -8.72 -8.43 23.22
C ASN A 39 -8.50 -9.96 23.33
N VAL A 40 -8.94 -10.75 22.35
CA VAL A 40 -8.64 -12.18 22.30
C VAL A 40 -7.17 -12.38 21.96
N GLN A 41 -6.38 -12.92 22.90
CA GLN A 41 -4.92 -13.04 22.73
C GLN A 41 -4.48 -14.03 21.64
N LYS A 42 -5.30 -15.06 21.37
CA LYS A 42 -5.07 -16.02 20.30
C LYS A 42 -6.35 -16.18 19.50
N ILE A 43 -6.42 -15.48 18.39
CA ILE A 43 -7.53 -15.53 17.43
C ILE A 43 -7.29 -16.74 16.52
N ASP A 44 -7.94 -17.87 16.83
CA ASP A 44 -7.91 -19.09 16.01
C ASP A 44 -9.29 -19.40 15.41
N HIS A 45 -9.34 -20.38 14.51
CA HIS A 45 -10.55 -20.79 13.80
C HIS A 45 -11.76 -21.19 14.67
N ASN A 46 -11.62 -21.38 15.99
CA ASN A 46 -12.71 -21.82 16.88
C ASN A 46 -13.56 -20.67 17.44
N TYR A 47 -13.15 -19.41 17.25
CA TYR A 47 -13.89 -18.27 17.77
C TYR A 47 -15.07 -17.87 16.89
N THR A 48 -16.18 -17.50 17.54
CA THR A 48 -17.35 -16.93 16.85
C THR A 48 -16.98 -15.56 16.28
N GLY A 49 -17.29 -15.32 15.01
CA GLY A 49 -16.99 -14.05 14.31
C GLY A 49 -15.72 -14.06 13.45
N ILE A 50 -14.87 -15.09 13.54
CA ILE A 50 -13.63 -15.21 12.75
C ILE A 50 -13.88 -15.23 11.26
N LYS A 51 -14.93 -15.94 10.83
CA LYS A 51 -15.31 -16.00 9.42
C LYS A 51 -15.61 -14.60 8.86
N ASP A 52 -16.29 -13.78 9.64
CA ASP A 52 -16.66 -12.42 9.24
C ASP A 52 -15.46 -11.48 9.29
N LEU A 53 -14.54 -11.67 10.25
CA LEU A 53 -13.24 -10.97 10.25
C LEU A 53 -12.39 -11.30 9.02
N LYS A 54 -12.26 -12.58 8.67
CA LYS A 54 -11.52 -13.01 7.47
C LYS A 54 -12.14 -12.42 6.21
N LYS A 55 -13.48 -12.37 6.11
CA LYS A 55 -14.18 -11.68 5.01
C LYS A 55 -13.92 -10.17 4.99
N TYR A 56 -13.96 -9.50 6.14
CA TYR A 56 -13.68 -8.07 6.24
C TYR A 56 -12.25 -7.75 5.75
N LEU A 57 -11.25 -8.43 6.31
CA LEU A 57 -9.84 -8.22 5.93
C LEU A 57 -9.60 -8.58 4.46
N LYS A 58 -10.29 -9.59 3.93
CA LYS A 58 -10.23 -9.92 2.50
C LYS A 58 -10.84 -8.81 1.64
N ARG A 59 -12.03 -8.31 2.00
CA ARG A 59 -12.74 -7.24 1.26
C ARG A 59 -11.85 -6.01 1.08
N PHE A 60 -11.11 -5.64 2.12
CA PHE A 60 -10.28 -4.43 2.11
C PHE A 60 -8.81 -4.64 1.74
N GLY A 61 -8.41 -5.83 1.29
CA GLY A 61 -7.07 -6.02 0.72
C GLY A 61 -6.02 -6.68 1.62
N TYR A 62 -6.35 -6.97 2.87
CA TYR A 62 -5.38 -7.40 3.89
C TYR A 62 -5.13 -8.91 3.91
N LEU A 63 -6.09 -9.73 3.47
CA LEU A 63 -6.00 -11.21 3.55
C LEU A 63 -6.08 -11.91 2.18
N LYS A 64 -4.96 -12.40 1.66
CA LYS A 64 -4.81 -12.91 0.26
C LYS A 64 -5.50 -14.25 0.00
N ASN A 65 -5.33 -15.25 0.87
CA ASN A 65 -5.67 -16.66 0.61
C ASN A 65 -6.79 -17.16 1.54
N TYR A 66 -7.99 -16.60 1.40
CA TYR A 66 -9.15 -17.12 2.13
C TYR A 66 -10.13 -17.81 1.18
N ASP A 67 -10.20 -19.13 1.23
CA ASP A 67 -11.29 -19.94 0.68
C ASP A 67 -12.29 -20.24 1.81
N ASP A 68 -13.58 -20.13 1.51
CA ASP A 68 -14.65 -20.44 2.46
C ASP A 68 -14.74 -21.95 2.79
N ASN A 69 -14.07 -22.81 2.01
CA ASN A 69 -14.05 -24.26 2.15
C ASN A 69 -12.65 -24.79 2.51
N VAL A 70 -12.19 -24.54 3.72
CA VAL A 70 -10.88 -25.04 4.20
C VAL A 70 -10.94 -26.56 4.39
N PRO A 71 -10.07 -27.36 3.76
CA PRO A 71 -9.90 -28.78 4.09
C PRO A 71 -9.37 -28.95 5.50
N ALA A 72 -9.90 -29.93 6.25
CA ALA A 72 -9.44 -30.23 7.60
C ALA A 72 -7.92 -30.52 7.62
N GLY A 73 -7.15 -29.75 8.42
CA GLY A 73 -5.70 -29.88 8.59
C GLY A 73 -4.82 -28.73 8.09
N LEU A 74 -5.41 -27.64 7.56
CA LEU A 74 -4.70 -26.42 7.12
C LEU A 74 -5.02 -25.18 7.97
N GLU A 75 -5.74 -25.35 9.08
CA GLU A 75 -6.26 -24.25 9.89
C GLU A 75 -5.17 -23.37 10.51
N ASP A 76 -4.08 -23.99 11.00
CA ASP A 76 -2.97 -23.27 11.64
C ASP A 76 -2.22 -22.34 10.66
N ALA A 77 -2.07 -22.76 9.39
CA ALA A 77 -1.45 -21.92 8.35
C ALA A 77 -2.35 -20.72 8.02
N HIS A 78 -3.66 -20.91 7.98
CA HIS A 78 -4.63 -19.82 7.79
C HIS A 78 -4.73 -18.87 8.98
N ASP A 79 -4.39 -19.33 10.19
CA ASP A 79 -4.37 -18.49 11.38
C ASP A 79 -3.09 -17.61 11.43
N ASN A 80 -1.96 -18.08 10.89
CA ASN A 80 -0.78 -17.24 10.65
C ASN A 80 -1.03 -16.16 9.58
N ASP A 81 -1.72 -16.50 8.48
CA ASP A 81 -2.12 -15.52 7.46
C ASP A 81 -3.06 -14.45 8.03
N LEU A 82 -3.97 -14.85 8.93
CA LEU A 82 -4.86 -13.91 9.62
C LEU A 82 -4.07 -12.97 10.54
N LEU A 83 -3.12 -13.48 11.32
CA LEU A 83 -2.25 -12.66 12.17
C LEU A 83 -1.48 -11.62 11.34
N ALA A 84 -0.90 -12.01 10.21
CA ALA A 84 -0.21 -11.10 9.31
C ALA A 84 -1.16 -10.03 8.74
N ALA A 85 -2.39 -10.41 8.37
CA ALA A 85 -3.40 -9.48 7.88
C ALA A 85 -3.82 -8.45 8.95
N ILE A 86 -3.97 -8.85 10.21
CA ILE A 86 -4.28 -7.94 11.33
C ILE A 86 -3.13 -6.96 11.55
N LYS A 87 -1.88 -7.44 11.57
CA LYS A 87 -0.70 -6.57 11.72
C LYS A 87 -0.59 -5.56 10.57
N LEU A 88 -0.83 -6.00 9.34
CA LEU A 88 -0.84 -5.11 8.17
C LEU A 88 -1.94 -4.03 8.27
N TYR A 89 -3.13 -4.40 8.75
CA TYR A 89 -4.21 -3.44 9.02
C TYR A 89 -3.77 -2.41 10.06
N GLN A 90 -3.25 -2.86 11.21
CA GLN A 90 -2.77 -1.98 12.27
C GLN A 90 -1.69 -1.03 11.78
N GLN A 91 -0.70 -1.53 11.04
CA GLN A 91 0.36 -0.73 10.45
C GLN A 91 -0.20 0.32 9.48
N SER A 92 -1.15 -0.04 8.62
CA SER A 92 -1.74 0.87 7.63
C SER A 92 -2.42 2.07 8.31
N PHE A 93 -3.17 1.84 9.39
CA PHE A 93 -3.88 2.88 10.14
C PHE A 93 -3.05 3.50 11.28
N ARG A 94 -1.73 3.24 11.34
CA ARG A 94 -0.79 3.71 12.38
C ARG A 94 -1.24 3.39 13.82
N LEU A 95 -1.83 2.21 13.99
CA LEU A 95 -2.16 1.63 15.29
C LEU A 95 -0.97 0.85 15.86
N ASN A 96 -1.06 0.46 17.13
CA ASN A 96 -0.08 -0.45 17.71
C ASN A 96 -0.15 -1.81 17.00
N VAL A 97 1.00 -2.27 16.47
CA VAL A 97 1.08 -3.52 15.70
C VAL A 97 1.20 -4.71 16.64
N THR A 98 0.09 -5.05 17.30
CA THR A 98 -0.01 -6.13 18.27
C THR A 98 -0.32 -7.48 17.63
N GLY A 99 -0.98 -7.48 16.46
CA GLY A 99 -1.56 -8.67 15.84
C GLY A 99 -2.82 -9.18 16.55
N ILE A 100 -3.32 -8.46 17.55
CA ILE A 100 -4.55 -8.74 18.28
C ILE A 100 -5.57 -7.66 17.94
N LEU A 101 -6.86 -8.00 17.91
CA LEU A 101 -7.93 -7.00 17.82
C LEU A 101 -8.09 -6.27 19.17
N ASP A 102 -7.14 -5.41 19.52
CA ASP A 102 -7.25 -4.51 20.68
C ASP A 102 -8.35 -3.46 20.48
N SER A 103 -8.67 -2.74 21.56
CA SER A 103 -9.80 -1.78 21.57
C SER A 103 -9.66 -0.68 20.51
N ASP A 104 -8.45 -0.19 20.27
CA ASP A 104 -8.19 0.83 19.24
C ASP A 104 -8.38 0.25 17.83
N THR A 105 -7.92 -0.99 17.60
CA THR A 105 -8.13 -1.70 16.33
C THR A 105 -9.60 -1.95 16.07
N VAL A 106 -10.35 -2.47 17.04
CA VAL A 106 -11.80 -2.71 16.92
C VAL A 106 -12.54 -1.38 16.68
N THR A 107 -12.23 -0.34 17.46
CA THR A 107 -12.83 0.99 17.28
C THR A 107 -12.58 1.55 15.88
N GLN A 108 -11.38 1.37 15.33
CA GLN A 108 -11.05 1.80 13.98
C GLN A 108 -11.80 0.99 12.91
N MET A 109 -11.85 -0.34 13.04
CA MET A 109 -12.55 -1.22 12.09
C MET A 109 -14.07 -1.04 12.08
N MET A 110 -14.64 -0.59 13.20
CA MET A 110 -16.06 -0.28 13.36
C MET A 110 -16.47 1.07 12.78
N LYS A 111 -15.52 1.91 12.33
CA LYS A 111 -15.87 3.19 11.70
C LYS A 111 -16.46 2.93 10.30
N PRO A 112 -17.53 3.66 9.94
CA PRO A 112 -18.02 3.64 8.58
C PRO A 112 -16.93 4.09 7.60
N ARG A 113 -16.87 3.46 6.43
CA ARG A 113 -15.75 3.61 5.51
C ARG A 113 -16.12 3.45 4.04
N CYS A 114 -15.21 3.87 3.17
CA CYS A 114 -15.24 3.54 1.75
C CYS A 114 -15.10 2.02 1.53
N GLY A 115 -15.82 1.51 0.54
CA GLY A 115 -15.86 0.12 0.10
C GLY A 115 -14.72 -0.30 -0.84
N VAL A 116 -13.92 0.65 -1.32
CA VAL A 116 -12.73 0.38 -2.15
C VAL A 116 -11.65 -0.31 -1.28
N PRO A 117 -10.93 -1.33 -1.80
CA PRO A 117 -9.84 -1.97 -1.05
C PRO A 117 -8.67 -1.01 -0.76
N ASP A 118 -8.10 -1.07 0.44
CA ASP A 118 -6.90 -0.29 0.83
C ASP A 118 -5.63 -0.81 0.12
N HIS A 119 -5.61 -2.11 -0.17
CA HIS A 119 -4.52 -2.80 -0.83
C HIS A 119 -5.11 -3.72 -1.92
N VAL A 120 -4.71 -3.56 -3.17
CA VAL A 120 -5.23 -4.42 -4.24
C VAL A 120 -4.48 -5.75 -4.24
N MET A 121 -5.22 -6.84 -4.10
CA MET A 121 -4.69 -8.19 -4.26
C MET A 121 -4.51 -8.51 -5.75
N ILE A 122 -3.31 -8.32 -6.28
CA ILE A 122 -2.98 -8.79 -7.62
C ILE A 122 -2.89 -10.33 -7.57
N LYS A 123 -3.89 -11.03 -8.13
CA LYS A 123 -3.75 -12.47 -8.42
C LYS A 123 -2.71 -12.61 -9.54
N PRO A 124 -1.68 -13.46 -9.40
CA PRO A 124 -0.84 -13.80 -10.53
C PRO A 124 -1.72 -14.52 -11.55
N LYS A 125 -2.00 -13.86 -12.68
CA LYS A 125 -2.57 -14.55 -13.84
C LYS A 125 -1.44 -15.36 -14.45
N ASN A 126 -1.67 -16.66 -14.63
CA ASN A 126 -0.87 -17.51 -15.51
C ASN A 126 -1.05 -17.04 -16.97
N HIS A 127 -0.33 -15.99 -17.35
CA HIS A 127 0.05 -15.67 -18.73
C HIS A 127 1.46 -15.07 -18.68
N GLY A 128 2.29 -15.46 -19.64
CA GLY A 128 3.75 -15.28 -19.61
C GLY A 128 4.23 -13.86 -19.32
N HIS A 129 5.46 -13.81 -18.79
CA HIS A 129 6.33 -12.65 -18.62
C HIS A 129 5.82 -11.36 -19.26
N GLN A 130 5.22 -10.52 -18.43
CA GLN A 130 5.24 -9.09 -18.67
C GLN A 130 5.35 -8.38 -17.33
N ASP A 131 6.53 -7.78 -17.16
CA ASP A 131 6.99 -7.07 -15.98
C ASP A 131 6.15 -5.80 -15.80
N ASP A 132 5.44 -5.68 -14.68
CA ASP A 132 4.83 -4.42 -14.28
C ASP A 132 5.79 -3.73 -13.31
N LYS A 133 6.75 -3.01 -13.89
CA LYS A 133 7.72 -2.14 -13.20
C LYS A 133 7.01 -0.87 -12.73
N GLY A 134 6.48 -0.88 -11.51
CA GLY A 134 5.92 0.31 -10.84
C GLY A 134 6.79 0.75 -9.67
N LYS A 135 7.63 1.76 -9.90
CA LYS A 135 8.51 2.43 -8.94
C LYS A 135 7.72 3.02 -7.76
N SER A 136 8.03 2.62 -6.53
CA SER A 136 7.63 3.37 -5.33
C SER A 136 8.74 4.36 -5.00
N PHE A 137 8.54 5.62 -5.37
CA PHE A 137 9.39 6.73 -4.96
C PHE A 137 9.18 7.00 -3.47
N HIS A 138 10.24 7.06 -2.66
CA HIS A 138 10.17 7.68 -1.34
C HIS A 138 10.29 9.20 -1.49
N THR A 139 9.17 9.82 -1.84
CA THR A 139 8.90 11.20 -1.46
C THR A 139 7.97 11.19 -0.24
N VAL A 140 7.92 12.30 0.50
CA VAL A 140 7.00 12.50 1.64
C VAL A 140 5.53 12.63 1.18
N ALA A 141 5.21 12.12 -0.02
CA ALA A 141 3.87 12.05 -0.55
C ALA A 141 3.08 11.01 0.24
N HIS A 142 1.96 11.42 0.82
CA HIS A 142 1.06 10.55 1.57
C HIS A 142 -0.03 9.96 0.65
N TYR A 143 -0.26 10.50 -0.56
CA TYR A 143 -1.26 9.98 -1.49
C TYR A 143 -0.83 8.67 -2.16
N ARG A 144 -1.82 7.84 -2.53
CA ARG A 144 -1.63 6.60 -3.29
C ARG A 144 -2.39 6.68 -4.61
N PHE A 145 -1.99 5.89 -5.61
CA PHE A 145 -2.73 5.72 -6.87
C PHE A 145 -3.46 4.39 -6.89
N ILE A 146 -4.56 4.32 -7.64
CA ILE A 146 -5.20 3.04 -7.96
C ILE A 146 -4.22 2.21 -8.81
N PRO A 147 -4.02 0.91 -8.51
CA PRO A 147 -3.13 0.05 -9.28
C PRO A 147 -3.43 0.02 -10.77
N GLY A 148 -2.38 0.03 -11.57
CA GLY A 148 -2.47 0.23 -13.02
C GLY A 148 -2.55 1.71 -13.44
N ASN A 149 -2.53 2.65 -12.49
CA ASN A 149 -2.54 4.10 -12.70
C ASN A 149 -3.55 4.54 -13.78
N PRO A 150 -4.84 4.13 -13.68
CA PRO A 150 -5.86 4.51 -14.64
C PRO A 150 -6.08 6.02 -14.63
N ARG A 151 -6.24 6.63 -15.81
CA ARG A 151 -6.36 8.08 -15.98
C ARG A 151 -7.39 8.44 -17.06
N TRP A 152 -8.04 9.57 -16.89
CA TRP A 152 -8.85 10.18 -17.94
C TRP A 152 -7.94 10.85 -18.98
N SER A 153 -8.16 10.56 -20.26
CA SER A 153 -7.42 11.18 -21.37
C SER A 153 -7.85 12.62 -21.68
N TYR A 154 -8.94 13.07 -21.06
CA TYR A 154 -9.48 14.43 -21.16
C TYR A 154 -9.94 14.92 -19.78
N LYS A 155 -10.08 16.25 -19.66
CA LYS A 155 -10.37 16.91 -18.38
C LYS A 155 -11.78 17.46 -18.26
N GLN A 156 -12.53 17.50 -19.37
CA GLN A 156 -13.93 17.93 -19.37
C GLN A 156 -14.82 16.71 -19.19
N LEU A 157 -15.17 16.40 -17.94
CA LEU A 157 -15.96 15.23 -17.60
C LEU A 157 -17.44 15.61 -17.42
N THR A 158 -18.33 14.77 -17.92
CA THR A 158 -19.76 14.88 -17.68
C THR A 158 -20.21 13.89 -16.61
N TYR A 159 -21.23 14.24 -15.83
CA TYR A 159 -21.80 13.32 -14.86
C TYR A 159 -23.33 13.33 -14.86
N LYS A 160 -23.93 12.22 -14.42
CA LYS A 160 -25.39 12.08 -14.26
C LYS A 160 -25.75 11.25 -13.04
N PHE A 161 -27.01 11.33 -12.63
CA PHE A 161 -27.56 10.50 -11.56
C PHE A 161 -28.40 9.35 -12.12
N SER A 162 -28.20 8.14 -11.60
CA SER A 162 -28.97 6.94 -11.92
C SER A 162 -29.06 6.05 -10.68
N SER A 163 -30.08 6.26 -9.87
CA SER A 163 -30.28 5.52 -8.62
C SER A 163 -31.35 4.43 -8.78
N THR A 164 -31.14 3.27 -8.17
CA THR A 164 -32.18 2.24 -8.08
C THR A 164 -32.94 2.30 -6.76
N ALA A 165 -32.39 2.99 -5.75
CA ALA A 165 -33.03 3.22 -4.47
C ALA A 165 -33.44 4.69 -4.31
N GLN A 166 -34.53 4.91 -3.59
CA GLN A 166 -34.93 6.24 -3.16
C GLN A 166 -34.10 6.64 -1.92
N VAL A 167 -33.78 7.94 -1.86
CA VAL A 167 -33.18 8.63 -0.71
C VAL A 167 -34.20 9.65 -0.19
N PRO A 168 -34.05 10.18 1.05
CA PRO A 168 -34.98 11.16 1.58
C PRO A 168 -35.18 12.37 0.65
N ASP A 169 -36.42 12.82 0.46
CA ASP A 169 -36.76 13.91 -0.48
C ASP A 169 -36.11 15.26 -0.09
N ASP A 170 -35.80 15.46 1.19
CA ASP A 170 -35.14 16.65 1.72
C ASP A 170 -33.61 16.62 1.59
N LEU A 171 -33.03 15.49 1.17
CA LEU A 171 -31.60 15.35 0.92
C LEU A 171 -31.25 16.04 -0.40
N ASN A 172 -30.45 17.11 -0.32
CA ASN A 172 -30.02 17.85 -1.50
C ASN A 172 -28.79 17.21 -2.16
N VAL A 173 -29.01 16.04 -2.78
CA VAL A 173 -27.98 15.23 -3.45
C VAL A 173 -27.23 16.06 -4.50
N ARG A 174 -27.94 16.68 -5.44
CA ARG A 174 -27.31 17.41 -6.54
C ARG A 174 -26.41 18.54 -6.04
N SER A 175 -26.81 19.24 -4.97
CA SER A 175 -25.95 20.29 -4.38
C SER A 175 -24.69 19.72 -3.74
N ALA A 176 -24.79 18.63 -2.97
CA ALA A 176 -23.62 18.02 -2.32
C ALA A 176 -22.57 17.57 -3.35
N PHE A 177 -23.00 16.87 -4.40
CA PHE A 177 -22.10 16.44 -5.48
C PHE A 177 -21.56 17.60 -6.29
N LYS A 178 -22.38 18.61 -6.56
CA LYS A 178 -21.91 19.82 -7.25
C LYS A 178 -20.80 20.52 -6.45
N SER A 179 -20.95 20.66 -5.13
CA SER A 179 -19.90 21.20 -4.26
C SER A 179 -18.64 20.33 -4.30
N ALA A 180 -18.77 19.01 -4.18
CA ALA A 180 -17.63 18.09 -4.20
C ALA A 180 -16.86 18.15 -5.54
N PHE A 181 -17.56 18.15 -6.68
CA PHE A 181 -16.93 18.36 -7.99
C PHE A 181 -16.29 19.75 -8.11
N GLN A 182 -16.91 20.78 -7.54
CA GLN A 182 -16.35 22.13 -7.53
C GLN A 182 -15.05 22.19 -6.72
N SER A 183 -14.96 21.51 -5.57
CA SER A 183 -13.71 21.46 -4.78
C SER A 183 -12.57 20.89 -5.61
N TRP A 184 -12.78 19.77 -6.30
CA TRP A 184 -11.77 19.20 -7.21
C TRP A 184 -11.45 20.10 -8.41
N ALA A 185 -12.45 20.73 -9.02
CA ALA A 185 -12.27 21.64 -10.15
C ALA A 185 -11.55 22.96 -9.78
N GLN A 186 -11.59 23.37 -8.52
CA GLN A 186 -10.89 24.58 -8.05
C GLN A 186 -9.37 24.40 -7.96
N VAL A 187 -8.92 23.16 -7.76
CA VAL A 187 -7.52 22.83 -7.50
C VAL A 187 -6.89 21.99 -8.61
N THR A 188 -7.63 21.71 -9.69
CA THR A 188 -7.15 20.96 -10.85
C THR A 188 -7.67 21.54 -12.15
N ASP A 189 -7.15 21.04 -13.28
CA ASP A 189 -7.64 21.40 -14.62
C ASP A 189 -8.93 20.65 -15.04
N PHE A 190 -9.51 19.83 -14.16
CA PHE A 190 -10.79 19.17 -14.46
C PHE A 190 -11.96 20.15 -14.43
N SER A 191 -12.89 19.96 -15.35
CA SER A 191 -14.18 20.63 -15.34
C SER A 191 -15.29 19.60 -15.39
N PHE A 192 -16.32 19.78 -14.57
CA PHE A 192 -17.43 18.85 -14.46
C PHE A 192 -18.73 19.48 -14.93
N LYS A 193 -19.50 18.73 -15.73
CA LYS A 193 -20.80 19.17 -16.20
C LYS A 193 -21.86 18.11 -15.97
N GLU A 194 -22.87 18.47 -15.19
CA GLU A 194 -24.07 17.65 -15.07
C GLU A 194 -24.82 17.59 -16.40
N VAL A 195 -25.17 16.38 -16.83
CA VAL A 195 -26.05 16.12 -17.97
C VAL A 195 -27.37 15.52 -17.48
N ALA A 196 -28.40 15.56 -18.33
CA ALA A 196 -29.69 14.98 -17.98
C ALA A 196 -29.56 13.48 -17.63
N ASP A 197 -30.30 12.99 -16.64
CA ASP A 197 -30.23 11.60 -16.16
C ASP A 197 -30.44 10.54 -17.27
N GLY A 198 -31.23 10.89 -18.30
CA GLY A 198 -31.46 10.04 -19.47
C GLY A 198 -30.40 10.13 -20.57
N SER A 199 -29.36 10.96 -20.42
CA SER A 199 -28.28 11.09 -21.41
C SER A 199 -27.37 9.85 -21.40
N ASN A 200 -26.90 9.45 -22.58
CA ASN A 200 -25.89 8.41 -22.75
C ASN A 200 -24.46 8.97 -22.79
N ASP A 201 -24.31 10.29 -22.69
CA ASP A 201 -23.05 11.01 -22.90
C ASP A 201 -22.39 11.39 -21.56
N ALA A 202 -22.70 10.66 -20.49
CA ALA A 202 -22.12 10.88 -19.16
C ALA A 202 -20.86 10.02 -18.97
N ASP A 203 -19.74 10.65 -18.61
CA ASP A 203 -18.51 9.95 -18.24
C ASP A 203 -18.62 9.30 -16.85
N ILE A 204 -19.34 9.94 -15.93
CA ILE A 204 -19.50 9.52 -14.54
C ILE A 204 -20.99 9.29 -14.23
N VAL A 205 -21.33 8.10 -13.73
CA VAL A 205 -22.68 7.75 -13.28
C VAL A 205 -22.69 7.60 -11.76
N ILE A 206 -23.49 8.42 -11.10
CA ILE A 206 -23.66 8.43 -9.64
C ILE A 206 -24.99 7.79 -9.30
N GLY A 207 -25.01 6.83 -8.36
CA GLY A 207 -26.23 6.12 -8.02
C GLY A 207 -26.33 5.71 -6.55
N PHE A 208 -27.52 5.83 -5.98
CA PHE A 208 -27.85 5.26 -4.68
C PHE A 208 -28.51 3.88 -4.85
N HIS A 209 -27.98 2.89 -4.13
CA HIS A 209 -28.38 1.49 -4.22
C HIS A 209 -28.49 0.86 -2.83
N ARG A 210 -29.05 -0.34 -2.73
CA ARG A 210 -29.11 -1.13 -1.48
C ARG A 210 -28.65 -2.54 -1.77
N GLY A 211 -27.96 -3.19 -0.83
CA GLY A 211 -27.56 -4.58 -0.95
C GLY A 211 -26.86 -4.90 -2.27
N ALA A 212 -27.19 -6.03 -2.89
CA ALA A 212 -26.65 -6.41 -4.19
C ALA A 212 -27.24 -5.58 -5.34
N HIS A 213 -26.38 -4.87 -6.09
CA HIS A 213 -26.79 -3.89 -7.10
C HIS A 213 -26.04 -4.00 -8.44
N GLY A 214 -25.52 -5.20 -8.76
CA GLY A 214 -25.11 -5.55 -10.13
C GLY A 214 -23.60 -5.51 -10.44
N ASP A 215 -22.76 -5.05 -9.50
CA ASP A 215 -21.30 -4.92 -9.69
C ASP A 215 -20.45 -5.91 -8.84
N ARG A 216 -21.11 -6.85 -8.14
CA ARG A 216 -20.53 -7.84 -7.22
C ARG A 216 -19.94 -7.26 -5.92
N ASN A 217 -20.17 -5.98 -5.64
CA ASN A 217 -19.81 -5.34 -4.38
C ASN A 217 -21.10 -4.93 -3.62
N PRO A 218 -21.84 -5.89 -3.05
CA PRO A 218 -23.07 -5.56 -2.36
C PRO A 218 -22.82 -4.64 -1.15
N PHE A 219 -23.74 -3.71 -0.93
CA PHE A 219 -23.78 -2.93 0.31
C PHE A 219 -24.26 -3.79 1.49
N ASP A 220 -23.82 -3.43 2.69
CA ASP A 220 -24.06 -4.15 3.95
C ASP A 220 -25.19 -3.53 4.80
N GLY A 221 -25.80 -2.45 4.34
CA GLY A 221 -26.93 -1.80 5.01
C GLY A 221 -26.47 -0.63 5.87
N PHE A 222 -27.17 -0.36 6.96
CA PHE A 222 -26.79 0.73 7.86
C PHE A 222 -25.42 0.49 8.51
N GLN A 223 -24.52 1.48 8.48
CA GLN A 223 -23.11 1.42 8.87
C GLN A 223 -22.26 0.56 7.90
N GLY A 224 -20.97 0.38 8.22
CA GLY A 224 -20.11 -0.44 7.38
C GLY A 224 -19.62 0.32 6.16
N VAL A 225 -20.03 -0.13 4.97
CA VAL A 225 -19.58 0.43 3.70
C VAL A 225 -20.55 1.48 3.20
N LEU A 226 -20.06 2.72 3.13
CA LEU A 226 -20.86 3.89 2.78
C LEU A 226 -21.10 4.04 1.28
N ALA A 227 -20.04 3.78 0.52
CA ALA A 227 -19.98 4.03 -0.92
C ALA A 227 -18.78 3.27 -1.49
N HIS A 228 -18.76 3.11 -2.81
CA HIS A 228 -17.55 2.71 -3.54
C HIS A 228 -17.58 3.25 -4.96
N SER A 229 -16.40 3.51 -5.49
CA SER A 229 -16.22 4.04 -6.84
C SER A 229 -15.29 3.18 -7.67
N MET A 230 -15.60 3.13 -8.96
CA MET A 230 -14.76 2.48 -9.95
C MET A 230 -13.66 3.45 -10.40
N PRO A 231 -12.50 2.93 -10.85
CA PRO A 231 -11.40 3.77 -11.34
C PRO A 231 -11.80 4.62 -12.56
N PRO A 232 -10.95 5.60 -12.96
CA PRO A 232 -11.10 6.35 -14.19
C PRO A 232 -11.46 5.48 -15.40
N THR A 233 -12.27 6.02 -16.31
CA THR A 233 -12.86 5.38 -17.51
C THR A 233 -13.96 4.34 -17.28
N ALA A 234 -14.03 3.73 -16.07
CA ALA A 234 -15.20 2.94 -15.68
C ALA A 234 -16.34 3.83 -15.16
N GLY A 235 -16.01 4.97 -14.54
CA GLY A 235 -16.90 6.12 -14.46
C GLY A 235 -18.18 5.87 -13.66
N THR A 236 -18.09 5.18 -12.53
CA THR A 236 -19.26 4.86 -11.69
C THR A 236 -18.93 5.05 -10.21
N SER A 237 -19.87 5.65 -9.48
CA SER A 237 -19.76 5.89 -8.04
C SER A 237 -21.10 5.55 -7.38
N HIS A 238 -21.09 4.56 -6.50
CA HIS A 238 -22.28 4.01 -5.86
C HIS A 238 -22.29 4.35 -4.38
N TYR A 239 -23.48 4.65 -3.84
CA TYR A 239 -23.68 5.07 -2.45
C TYR A 239 -24.75 4.18 -1.81
N ASP A 240 -24.55 3.78 -0.56
CA ASP A 240 -25.52 2.97 0.16
C ASP A 240 -26.72 3.83 0.59
N ALA A 241 -27.90 3.51 0.09
CA ALA A 241 -29.14 4.19 0.44
C ALA A 241 -29.69 3.80 1.82
N ASP A 242 -29.13 2.76 2.47
CA ASP A 242 -29.44 2.36 3.85
C ASP A 242 -28.80 3.29 4.89
N GLU A 243 -27.89 4.17 4.48
CA GLU A 243 -27.25 5.14 5.37
C GLU A 243 -28.09 6.37 5.67
N LYS A 244 -27.83 6.96 6.84
CA LYS A 244 -28.47 8.22 7.27
C LYS A 244 -27.69 9.43 6.75
N TRP A 245 -27.89 9.75 5.48
CA TRP A 245 -27.22 10.88 4.81
C TRP A 245 -27.73 12.25 5.27
N SER A 246 -26.82 13.22 5.26
CA SER A 246 -27.10 14.64 5.46
C SER A 246 -26.40 15.46 4.39
N SER A 247 -27.11 16.43 3.81
CA SER A 247 -26.55 17.44 2.91
C SER A 247 -26.41 18.80 3.58
N ASN A 248 -26.59 18.86 4.90
CA ASN A 248 -26.47 20.08 5.68
C ASN A 248 -25.00 20.44 5.87
N SER A 249 -24.69 21.72 6.08
CA SER A 249 -23.32 22.16 6.39
C SER A 249 -22.79 21.62 7.72
N ASN A 250 -23.69 21.23 8.63
CA ASN A 250 -23.36 20.63 9.92
C ASN A 250 -24.25 19.39 10.13
N PRO A 251 -23.80 18.18 9.76
CA PRO A 251 -24.55 16.94 10.00
C PRO A 251 -24.71 16.67 11.49
N ARG A 252 -25.81 15.99 11.88
CA ARG A 252 -25.98 15.56 13.27
C ARG A 252 -25.00 14.44 13.62
N LEU A 253 -24.81 14.20 14.92
CA LEU A 253 -23.92 13.16 15.44
C LEU A 253 -24.30 11.73 15.04
N ASP A 254 -25.49 11.52 14.47
CA ASP A 254 -25.98 10.24 13.97
C ASP A 254 -26.17 10.23 12.44
N GLU A 255 -25.72 11.28 11.74
CA GLU A 255 -25.83 11.44 10.29
C GLU A 255 -24.43 11.43 9.62
N LEU A 256 -24.37 10.95 8.39
CA LEU A 256 -23.17 10.98 7.55
C LEU A 256 -23.22 12.15 6.58
N ASP A 257 -22.09 12.82 6.44
CA ASP A 257 -21.96 13.95 5.55
C ASP A 257 -21.83 13.50 4.08
N LEU A 258 -22.88 13.71 3.28
CA LEU A 258 -22.89 13.25 1.90
C LEU A 258 -21.82 13.94 1.05
N GLU A 259 -21.57 15.23 1.28
CA GLU A 259 -20.56 15.98 0.53
C GLU A 259 -19.14 15.46 0.81
N SER A 260 -18.82 15.15 2.07
CA SER A 260 -17.52 14.57 2.43
C SER A 260 -17.29 13.20 1.79
N VAL A 261 -18.30 12.32 1.81
CA VAL A 261 -18.20 11.00 1.16
C VAL A 261 -18.14 11.16 -0.36
N ALA A 262 -18.95 12.03 -0.95
CA ALA A 262 -18.89 12.30 -2.38
C ALA A 262 -17.52 12.85 -2.82
N LEU A 263 -16.92 13.74 -2.02
CA LEU A 263 -15.59 14.29 -2.30
C LEU A 263 -14.51 13.21 -2.33
N HIS A 264 -14.54 12.29 -1.35
CA HIS A 264 -13.66 11.12 -1.29
C HIS A 264 -13.83 10.19 -2.50
N GLU A 265 -15.07 9.80 -2.78
CA GLU A 265 -15.40 8.89 -3.87
C GLU A 265 -15.06 9.47 -5.25
N ILE A 266 -15.24 10.78 -5.44
CA ILE A 266 -14.79 11.46 -6.67
C ILE A 266 -13.26 11.40 -6.80
N GLY A 267 -12.51 11.46 -5.70
CA GLY A 267 -11.06 11.25 -5.73
C GLY A 267 -10.68 9.92 -6.38
N HIS A 268 -11.39 8.83 -6.05
CA HIS A 268 -11.22 7.53 -6.72
C HIS A 268 -11.60 7.57 -8.20
N VAL A 269 -12.73 8.20 -8.55
CA VAL A 269 -13.15 8.36 -9.95
C VAL A 269 -12.10 9.13 -10.77
N LEU A 270 -11.30 9.97 -10.10
CA LEU A 270 -10.21 10.73 -10.71
C LEU A 270 -8.85 10.03 -10.63
N GLY A 271 -8.72 8.91 -9.92
CA GLY A 271 -7.53 8.03 -9.95
C GLY A 271 -6.73 7.96 -8.65
N LEU A 272 -7.17 8.64 -7.59
CA LEU A 272 -6.55 8.52 -6.26
C LEU A 272 -6.91 7.19 -5.61
N GLY A 273 -5.96 6.62 -4.89
CA GLY A 273 -6.17 5.54 -3.92
C GLY A 273 -6.36 6.11 -2.51
N HIS A 274 -6.62 5.22 -1.55
CA HIS A 274 -6.71 5.62 -0.15
C HIS A 274 -5.37 6.09 0.41
N GLU A 275 -5.39 7.14 1.25
CA GLU A 275 -4.25 7.48 2.12
C GLU A 275 -4.55 7.05 3.56
N THR A 276 -3.88 6.01 4.05
CA THR A 276 -4.12 5.44 5.39
C THR A 276 -3.25 6.07 6.47
N GLY A 277 -2.21 6.81 6.10
CA GLY A 277 -1.27 7.43 7.02
C GLY A 277 -1.62 8.86 7.45
N LEU A 278 -2.56 9.53 6.81
CA LEU A 278 -2.91 10.93 7.06
C LEU A 278 -4.42 11.07 7.35
N ARG A 279 -4.79 11.14 8.63
CA ARG A 279 -6.20 11.04 9.07
C ARG A 279 -7.07 12.20 8.58
N GLU A 280 -6.47 13.35 8.37
CA GLU A 280 -7.10 14.57 7.86
C GLU A 280 -7.36 14.53 6.35
N ALA A 281 -6.66 13.67 5.60
CA ALA A 281 -6.85 13.55 4.15
C ALA A 281 -8.29 13.22 3.81
N VAL A 282 -8.79 13.81 2.72
CA VAL A 282 -10.08 13.43 2.15
C VAL A 282 -10.03 11.97 1.77
N MET A 283 -8.93 11.50 1.17
CA MET A 283 -8.74 10.10 0.78
C MET A 283 -8.48 9.13 1.95
N TYR A 284 -8.58 9.55 3.21
CA TYR A 284 -8.54 8.63 4.35
C TYR A 284 -9.79 7.74 4.38
N PRO A 285 -9.68 6.40 4.50
CA PRO A 285 -10.79 5.50 4.18
C PRO A 285 -12.03 5.61 5.08
N THR A 286 -11.88 6.10 6.31
CA THR A 286 -12.96 6.10 7.32
C THR A 286 -13.43 7.50 7.67
N ILE A 287 -14.72 7.68 7.91
CA ILE A 287 -15.33 8.91 8.40
C ILE A 287 -16.29 8.60 9.56
N SER A 288 -16.36 9.48 10.55
CA SER A 288 -17.28 9.31 11.69
C SER A 288 -18.62 10.03 11.43
N TYR A 289 -19.69 9.57 12.05
CA TYR A 289 -20.96 10.31 12.07
C TYR A 289 -20.77 11.72 12.65
N GLY A 290 -21.48 12.70 12.09
CA GLY A 290 -21.35 14.12 12.44
C GLY A 290 -20.03 14.78 12.02
N GLN A 291 -19.10 14.05 11.38
CA GLN A 291 -17.85 14.61 10.89
C GLN A 291 -18.03 15.18 9.48
N THR A 292 -17.38 16.32 9.23
CA THR A 292 -17.17 16.86 7.88
C THR A 292 -15.68 16.75 7.49
N LYS A 293 -15.43 16.42 6.22
CA LYS A 293 -14.11 16.35 5.58
C LYS A 293 -14.25 16.86 4.14
N ARG A 294 -14.48 18.16 4.01
CA ARG A 294 -14.78 18.83 2.72
C ARG A 294 -13.62 19.67 2.20
N ASP A 295 -12.57 19.81 2.98
CA ASP A 295 -11.38 20.58 2.64
C ASP A 295 -10.32 19.63 2.09
N LEU A 296 -9.95 19.82 0.82
CA LEU A 296 -8.83 19.11 0.21
C LEU A 296 -7.53 19.59 0.84
N ASN A 297 -6.71 18.67 1.33
CA ASN A 297 -5.40 19.02 1.86
C ASN A 297 -4.32 18.96 0.76
N ASP A 298 -3.11 19.37 1.10
CA ASP A 298 -1.98 19.37 0.16
C ASP A 298 -1.70 17.98 -0.42
N ASP A 299 -1.97 16.92 0.33
CA ASP A 299 -1.78 15.54 -0.10
C ASP A 299 -2.79 15.12 -1.19
N ASP A 300 -4.08 15.42 -0.96
CA ASP A 300 -5.16 15.14 -1.90
C ASP A 300 -4.95 15.90 -3.23
N ILE A 301 -4.55 17.18 -3.14
CA ILE A 301 -4.28 18.05 -4.30
C ILE A 301 -3.05 17.55 -5.06
N GLN A 302 -1.95 17.30 -4.34
CA GLN A 302 -0.70 16.83 -4.93
C GLN A 302 -0.89 15.51 -5.65
N GLY A 303 -1.57 14.57 -5.00
CA GLY A 303 -1.80 13.27 -5.58
C GLY A 303 -2.56 13.37 -6.88
N LEU A 304 -3.57 14.24 -6.95
CA LEU A 304 -4.37 14.34 -8.16
C LEU A 304 -3.63 15.05 -9.29
N GLU A 305 -2.81 16.06 -9.00
CA GLU A 305 -1.93 16.64 -10.01
C GLU A 305 -0.97 15.60 -10.60
N ASP A 306 -0.32 14.80 -9.75
CA ASP A 306 0.64 13.78 -10.18
C ASP A 306 -0.03 12.59 -10.89
N ALA A 307 -1.30 12.30 -10.55
CA ALA A 307 -2.12 11.34 -11.28
C ALA A 307 -2.37 11.77 -12.74
N HIS A 308 -2.15 13.03 -13.10
CA HIS A 308 -2.62 13.57 -14.38
C HIS A 308 -1.60 14.34 -15.18
N ASP A 309 -0.47 14.67 -14.57
CA ASP A 309 0.74 15.11 -15.25
C ASP A 309 1.40 13.93 -15.98
N ASN A 310 2.12 14.21 -17.07
CA ASN A 310 3.07 13.22 -17.58
C ASN A 310 4.16 12.99 -16.52
N ASP A 311 4.74 11.80 -16.48
CA ASP A 311 5.67 11.39 -15.41
C ASP A 311 6.80 12.39 -15.17
N LEU A 312 7.25 13.08 -16.23
CA LEU A 312 8.30 14.11 -16.15
C LEU A 312 7.80 15.40 -15.47
N LEU A 313 6.61 15.88 -15.81
CA LEU A 313 6.02 17.09 -15.24
C LEU A 313 5.66 16.90 -13.76
N ALA A 314 5.10 15.75 -13.40
CA ALA A 314 4.84 15.36 -12.01
C ALA A 314 6.15 15.37 -11.21
N ALA A 315 7.21 14.77 -11.76
CA ALA A 315 8.53 14.74 -11.12
C ALA A 315 9.16 16.12 -10.95
N ILE A 316 9.01 17.03 -11.92
CA ILE A 316 9.51 18.42 -11.83
C ILE A 316 8.79 19.17 -10.71
N LYS A 317 7.46 19.13 -10.68
CA LYS A 317 6.67 19.82 -9.65
C LYS A 317 6.96 19.25 -8.25
N LEU A 318 7.08 17.94 -8.13
CA LEU A 318 7.43 17.25 -6.89
C LEU A 318 8.84 17.66 -6.39
N TYR A 319 9.82 17.78 -7.29
CA TYR A 319 11.14 18.31 -6.97
C TYR A 319 11.07 19.76 -6.48
N GLN A 320 10.38 20.64 -7.21
CA GLN A 320 10.23 22.05 -6.85
C GLN A 320 9.62 22.19 -5.44
N ARG A 321 8.60 21.39 -5.12
CA ARG A 321 7.97 21.33 -3.79
C ARG A 321 8.93 20.87 -2.70
N SER A 322 9.64 19.77 -2.95
CA SER A 322 10.57 19.16 -1.99
C SER A 322 11.71 20.10 -1.58
N PHE A 323 12.11 21.00 -2.48
CA PHE A 323 13.17 21.99 -2.24
C PHE A 323 12.65 23.41 -1.94
N ARG A 324 11.34 23.56 -1.70
CA ARG A 324 10.66 24.85 -1.44
C ARG A 324 10.96 25.91 -2.52
N LEU A 325 11.03 25.45 -3.77
CA LEU A 325 11.11 26.30 -4.95
C LEU A 325 9.70 26.73 -5.37
N ASN A 326 9.63 27.71 -6.27
CA ASN A 326 8.35 28.06 -6.89
C ASN A 326 7.91 26.90 -7.80
N VAL A 327 6.68 26.41 -7.62
CA VAL A 327 6.19 25.22 -8.33
C VAL A 327 5.63 25.66 -9.68
N THR A 328 6.52 25.74 -10.67
CA THR A 328 6.18 26.20 -12.02
C THR A 328 5.90 25.03 -12.97
N GLY A 329 6.34 23.81 -12.64
CA GLY A 329 6.35 22.67 -13.55
C GLY A 329 7.31 22.85 -14.74
N ILE A 330 8.11 23.92 -14.72
CA ILE A 330 9.07 24.26 -15.77
C ILE A 330 10.48 24.10 -15.19
N LEU A 331 11.34 23.47 -15.99
CA LEU A 331 12.78 23.45 -15.76
C LEU A 331 13.36 24.85 -15.99
N ASP A 332 13.31 25.69 -14.96
CA ASP A 332 13.85 27.05 -14.98
C ASP A 332 15.21 27.12 -14.28
N SER A 333 15.86 28.28 -14.37
CA SER A 333 17.14 28.50 -13.69
C SER A 333 17.04 28.32 -12.18
N ASP A 334 15.91 28.60 -11.53
CA ASP A 334 15.80 28.35 -10.08
C ASP A 334 15.73 26.84 -9.76
N THR A 335 15.24 26.04 -10.71
CA THR A 335 15.21 24.58 -10.70
C THR A 335 16.58 23.96 -11.07
N ASP A 336 17.36 24.62 -11.93
CA ASP A 336 18.64 24.15 -12.52
C ASP A 336 19.90 24.71 -11.79
N ASP A 337 19.86 25.93 -11.26
CA ASP A 337 20.98 26.70 -10.70
C ASP A 337 21.35 26.28 -9.25
N LYS A 338 20.62 25.34 -8.66
CA LYS A 338 21.05 24.61 -7.45
C LYS A 338 21.91 23.37 -7.76
N GLY A 339 22.34 23.20 -9.00
CA GLY A 339 23.54 22.44 -9.33
C GLY A 339 23.35 20.95 -9.65
N LYS A 340 22.23 20.56 -10.25
CA LYS A 340 22.09 19.25 -10.90
C LYS A 340 21.30 19.42 -12.20
N SER A 341 22.03 19.49 -13.31
CA SER A 341 21.47 19.33 -14.65
C SER A 341 20.53 18.12 -14.67
N PHE A 342 19.38 18.23 -15.36
CA PHE A 342 18.50 17.11 -15.69
C PHE A 342 19.21 16.11 -16.60
N HIS A 343 20.09 15.33 -15.99
CA HIS A 343 20.47 14.00 -16.44
C HIS A 343 19.50 13.03 -15.77
N THR A 344 19.03 12.02 -16.51
CA THR A 344 18.24 10.88 -16.00
C THR A 344 18.70 10.50 -14.60
N VAL A 345 17.86 10.76 -13.59
CA VAL A 345 18.30 10.85 -12.19
C VAL A 345 18.89 9.52 -11.73
N ALA A 346 20.14 9.59 -11.31
CA ALA A 346 20.76 8.56 -10.52
C ALA A 346 20.21 8.63 -9.09
N HIS A 347 19.73 7.50 -8.59
CA HIS A 347 19.02 7.30 -7.35
C HIS A 347 19.94 7.08 -6.13
N TYR A 348 21.21 6.71 -6.35
CA TYR A 348 22.17 6.34 -5.31
C TYR A 348 22.25 7.33 -4.13
N GLN A 349 22.48 6.78 -2.93
CA GLN A 349 22.62 7.54 -1.69
C GLN A 349 24.01 7.37 -1.08
N PHE A 350 24.38 8.27 -0.15
CA PHE A 350 25.65 8.23 0.58
C PHE A 350 25.38 8.30 2.08
N ILE A 351 26.19 7.57 2.84
CA ILE A 351 26.06 7.56 4.30
C ILE A 351 26.24 8.99 4.81
N ARG A 352 25.42 9.40 5.78
CA ARG A 352 25.42 10.77 6.32
C ARG A 352 26.84 11.26 6.65
N GLY A 353 27.26 12.33 5.99
CA GLY A 353 28.61 12.90 6.12
C GLY A 353 29.58 12.50 5.01
N ASN A 354 29.14 11.70 4.03
CA ASN A 354 29.90 11.21 2.88
C ASN A 354 31.27 10.64 3.27
N PRO A 355 31.33 9.71 4.25
CA PRO A 355 32.56 9.05 4.63
C PRO A 355 33.17 8.34 3.42
N ARG A 356 34.49 8.38 3.30
CA ARG A 356 35.21 7.82 2.15
C ARG A 356 36.63 7.42 2.53
N TRP A 357 37.15 6.40 1.85
CA TRP A 357 38.57 6.04 1.96
C TRP A 357 39.45 7.08 1.25
N SER A 358 40.55 7.46 1.89
CA SER A 358 41.53 8.41 1.32
C SER A 358 42.56 7.74 0.39
N TYR A 359 42.63 6.41 0.43
CA TYR A 359 43.48 5.57 -0.42
C TYR A 359 42.65 4.46 -1.07
N LYS A 360 43.19 3.85 -2.13
CA LYS A 360 42.46 2.93 -3.00
C LYS A 360 42.88 1.47 -2.88
N ASN A 361 44.00 1.19 -2.22
CA ASN A 361 44.45 -0.18 -2.00
C ASN A 361 44.00 -0.64 -0.62
N LEU A 362 42.86 -1.31 -0.56
CA LEU A 362 42.26 -1.78 0.68
C LEU A 362 42.60 -3.26 0.93
N THR A 363 42.93 -3.60 2.16
CA THR A 363 43.12 -4.99 2.60
C THR A 363 41.89 -5.47 3.36
N TYR A 364 41.57 -6.76 3.26
CA TYR A 364 40.48 -7.36 4.03
C TYR A 364 40.88 -8.70 4.64
N LYS A 365 40.19 -9.08 5.73
CA LYS A 365 40.37 -10.38 6.40
C LYS A 365 39.05 -10.92 6.94
N PHE A 366 39.02 -12.21 7.26
CA PHE A 366 37.89 -12.86 7.91
C PHE A 366 38.14 -13.05 9.41
N SER A 367 37.15 -12.75 10.24
CA SER A 367 37.20 -12.88 11.70
C SER A 367 35.80 -13.14 12.27
N SER A 368 35.30 -14.36 12.12
CA SER A 368 33.99 -14.78 12.63
C SER A 368 34.07 -15.27 14.08
N THR A 369 33.04 -14.99 14.88
CA THR A 369 32.84 -15.65 16.18
C THR A 369 31.95 -16.88 16.09
N ALA A 370 31.10 -16.95 15.04
CA ALA A 370 30.26 -18.10 14.75
C ALA A 370 30.89 -19.04 13.71
N GLN A 371 30.58 -20.33 13.83
CA GLN A 371 30.86 -21.29 12.77
C GLN A 371 29.88 -21.09 11.61
N VAL A 372 30.41 -21.05 10.40
CA VAL A 372 29.67 -20.95 9.13
C VAL A 372 29.61 -22.36 8.52
N PRO A 373 28.54 -22.73 7.77
CA PRO A 373 28.46 -24.05 7.13
C PRO A 373 29.73 -24.38 6.31
N TYR A 374 30.27 -25.60 6.49
CA TYR A 374 31.56 -26.01 5.93
C TYR A 374 31.56 -26.09 4.40
N ASP A 375 30.40 -26.32 3.80
CA ASP A 375 30.16 -26.36 2.37
C ASP A 375 30.03 -24.97 1.72
N LEU A 376 29.94 -23.90 2.52
CA LEU A 376 29.84 -22.54 2.03
C LEU A 376 31.22 -22.03 1.58
N ASN A 377 31.35 -21.68 0.30
CA ASN A 377 32.58 -21.09 -0.24
C ASN A 377 32.61 -19.56 0.00
N VAL A 378 32.70 -19.17 1.26
CA VAL A 378 32.70 -17.77 1.72
C VAL A 378 33.76 -16.95 0.99
N LYS A 379 35.02 -17.42 0.96
CA LYS A 379 36.13 -16.67 0.36
C LYS A 379 35.88 -16.38 -1.12
N SER A 380 35.28 -17.31 -1.87
CA SER A 380 34.96 -17.08 -3.27
C SER A 380 33.86 -16.03 -3.45
N ALA A 381 32.79 -16.08 -2.66
CA ALA A 381 31.68 -15.10 -2.75
C ALA A 381 32.17 -13.67 -2.51
N PHE A 382 32.93 -13.44 -1.43
CA PHE A 382 33.50 -12.13 -1.14
C PHE A 382 34.54 -11.68 -2.16
N LYS A 383 35.37 -12.61 -2.66
CA LYS A 383 36.32 -12.29 -3.73
C LYS A 383 35.60 -11.81 -5.00
N SER A 384 34.50 -12.45 -5.40
CA SER A 384 33.68 -11.99 -6.53
C SER A 384 33.07 -10.62 -6.25
N ALA A 385 32.49 -10.41 -5.07
CA ALA A 385 31.87 -9.14 -4.71
C ALA A 385 32.86 -7.96 -4.71
N PHE A 386 34.06 -8.14 -4.14
CA PHE A 386 35.14 -7.15 -4.24
C PHE A 386 35.62 -6.93 -5.67
N GLN A 387 35.63 -7.98 -6.50
CA GLN A 387 35.99 -7.85 -7.91
C GLN A 387 34.98 -7.01 -8.68
N SER A 388 33.67 -7.15 -8.43
CA SER A 388 32.64 -6.33 -9.06
C SER A 388 32.83 -4.84 -8.77
N TRP A 389 33.09 -4.47 -7.50
CA TRP A 389 33.41 -3.09 -7.15
C TRP A 389 34.73 -2.60 -7.73
N ALA A 390 35.77 -3.45 -7.76
CA ALA A 390 37.07 -3.09 -8.37
C ALA A 390 36.98 -2.88 -9.89
N GLN A 391 36.02 -3.49 -10.58
CA GLN A 391 35.84 -3.31 -12.03
C GLN A 391 35.28 -1.94 -12.40
N VAL A 392 34.54 -1.30 -11.50
CA VAL A 392 33.86 -0.03 -11.75
C VAL A 392 34.47 1.14 -10.99
N THR A 393 35.55 0.88 -10.25
CA THR A 393 36.30 1.86 -9.46
C THR A 393 37.81 1.72 -9.62
N ASP A 394 38.58 2.67 -9.08
CA ASP A 394 40.04 2.56 -8.96
C ASP A 394 40.52 1.79 -7.71
N PHE A 395 39.60 1.16 -6.97
CA PHE A 395 39.97 0.39 -5.78
C PHE A 395 40.63 -0.94 -6.15
N SER A 396 41.63 -1.34 -5.36
CA SER A 396 42.15 -2.71 -5.35
C SER A 396 41.94 -3.32 -3.97
N PHE A 397 41.51 -4.57 -3.95
CA PHE A 397 41.22 -5.30 -2.72
C PHE A 397 42.17 -6.50 -2.58
N LYS A 398 42.78 -6.65 -1.41
CA LYS A 398 43.70 -7.77 -1.13
C LYS A 398 43.34 -8.47 0.18
N GLU A 399 43.01 -9.76 0.08
CA GLU A 399 42.90 -10.61 1.26
C GLU A 399 44.28 -10.73 1.96
N VAL A 400 44.31 -10.49 3.27
CA VAL A 400 45.46 -10.74 4.14
C VAL A 400 45.15 -11.90 5.08
N ALA A 401 46.18 -12.47 5.71
CA ALA A 401 45.97 -13.57 6.65
C ALA A 401 45.04 -13.14 7.81
N ASP A 402 44.17 -14.03 8.27
CA ASP A 402 43.16 -13.74 9.31
C ASP A 402 43.78 -13.21 10.63
N GLY A 403 45.01 -13.64 10.94
CA GLY A 403 45.79 -13.15 12.09
C GLY A 403 46.51 -11.80 11.87
N SER A 404 46.36 -11.15 10.72
CA SER A 404 46.97 -9.85 10.43
C SER A 404 46.27 -8.73 11.22
N ASN A 405 47.06 -7.78 11.74
CA ASN A 405 46.54 -6.57 12.36
C ASN A 405 46.34 -5.42 11.36
N ASP A 406 46.77 -5.61 10.11
CA ASP A 406 46.86 -4.55 9.09
C ASP A 406 45.76 -4.70 8.02
N ALA A 407 44.54 -5.07 8.43
CA ALA A 407 43.38 -5.17 7.54
C ALA A 407 42.52 -3.90 7.63
N ASP A 408 42.21 -3.28 6.49
CA ASP A 408 41.31 -2.13 6.42
C ASP A 408 39.85 -2.54 6.63
N ILE A 409 39.47 -3.74 6.16
CA ILE A 409 38.10 -4.27 6.23
C ILE A 409 38.10 -5.61 6.97
N VAL A 410 37.28 -5.75 8.00
CA VAL A 410 37.08 -7.00 8.76
C VAL A 410 35.69 -7.56 8.45
N ILE A 411 35.64 -8.79 7.95
CA ILE A 411 34.40 -9.49 7.62
C ILE A 411 34.18 -10.60 8.64
N GLY A 412 32.99 -10.70 9.24
CA GLY A 412 32.71 -11.68 10.27
C GLY A 412 31.27 -12.18 10.27
N PHE A 413 31.10 -13.47 10.58
CA PHE A 413 29.79 -14.07 10.86
C PHE A 413 29.60 -14.17 12.37
N HIS A 414 28.46 -13.70 12.86
CA HIS A 414 28.14 -13.59 14.28
C HIS A 414 26.70 -14.05 14.55
N ARG A 415 26.32 -14.23 15.82
CA ARG A 415 24.93 -14.54 16.24
C ARG A 415 24.57 -13.64 17.40
N GLY A 416 23.35 -13.11 17.42
CA GLY A 416 22.86 -12.27 18.51
C GLY A 416 23.78 -11.08 18.80
N ASP A 417 23.92 -10.74 20.08
CA ASP A 417 24.87 -9.71 20.53
C ASP A 417 26.32 -10.15 20.32
N HIS A 418 27.06 -9.34 19.57
CA HIS A 418 28.46 -9.57 19.20
C HIS A 418 29.35 -8.34 19.47
N GLY A 419 28.91 -7.44 20.35
CA GLY A 419 29.76 -6.42 20.96
C GLY A 419 29.85 -5.07 20.25
N ASP A 420 29.06 -4.86 19.20
CA ASP A 420 28.93 -3.58 18.50
C ASP A 420 27.62 -2.81 18.81
N HIS A 421 26.76 -3.40 19.65
CA HIS A 421 25.41 -2.92 20.04
C HIS A 421 24.33 -3.04 18.95
N GLU A 422 24.60 -3.73 17.84
CA GLU A 422 23.63 -4.05 16.79
C GLU A 422 23.42 -5.59 16.75
N PRO A 423 22.71 -6.17 17.72
CA PRO A 423 22.57 -7.63 17.81
C PRO A 423 21.74 -8.18 16.65
N PHE A 424 22.15 -9.32 16.11
CA PHE A 424 21.36 -10.05 15.11
C PHE A 424 20.11 -10.69 15.73
N ASP A 425 19.02 -10.75 14.96
CA ASP A 425 17.70 -11.23 15.39
C ASP A 425 17.47 -12.74 15.15
N GLY A 426 18.41 -13.41 14.49
CA GLY A 426 18.34 -14.84 14.22
C GLY A 426 17.80 -15.12 12.81
N PHE A 427 17.06 -16.22 12.66
CA PHE A 427 16.52 -16.55 11.34
C PHE A 427 15.47 -15.52 10.87
N GLN A 428 15.70 -14.95 9.68
CA GLN A 428 14.98 -13.83 9.07
C GLN A 428 15.17 -12.50 9.79
N GLY A 429 15.03 -11.42 9.01
CA GLY A 429 15.12 -10.05 9.53
C GLY A 429 16.43 -9.39 9.09
N VAL A 430 17.34 -9.14 10.03
CA VAL A 430 18.61 -8.45 9.75
C VAL A 430 19.65 -9.46 9.25
N LEU A 431 19.86 -9.46 7.94
CA LEU A 431 20.76 -10.42 7.28
C LEU A 431 22.25 -10.12 7.53
N ALA A 432 22.59 -8.83 7.52
CA ALA A 432 23.93 -8.31 7.63
C ALA A 432 23.87 -6.81 7.95
N HIS A 433 24.99 -6.26 8.41
CA HIS A 433 25.20 -4.81 8.50
C HIS A 433 26.67 -4.45 8.37
N SER A 434 26.93 -3.23 7.93
CA SER A 434 28.29 -2.72 7.74
C SER A 434 28.49 -1.34 8.34
N LEU A 435 29.70 -1.12 8.84
CA LEU A 435 30.14 0.18 9.30
C LEU A 435 30.70 1.01 8.14
N PRO A 436 30.59 2.35 8.20
CA PRO A 436 31.04 3.23 7.12
C PRO A 436 32.55 3.13 6.86
N PRO A 437 33.05 3.71 5.75
CA PRO A 437 34.47 3.82 5.46
C PRO A 437 35.30 4.28 6.66
N THR A 438 36.52 3.74 6.79
CA THR A 438 37.48 3.94 7.91
C THR A 438 37.16 3.21 9.22
N ALA A 439 35.90 2.81 9.45
CA ALA A 439 35.58 1.83 10.50
C ALA A 439 35.74 0.39 9.98
N GLY A 440 35.41 0.17 8.70
CA GLY A 440 35.89 -0.98 7.92
C GLY A 440 35.48 -2.33 8.49
N THR A 441 34.20 -2.53 8.78
CA THR A 441 33.69 -3.78 9.33
C THR A 441 32.37 -4.14 8.65
N SER A 442 32.18 -5.42 8.36
CA SER A 442 30.95 -5.96 7.79
C SER A 442 30.60 -7.28 8.48
N HIS A 443 29.41 -7.33 9.07
CA HIS A 443 28.91 -8.43 9.88
C HIS A 443 27.74 -9.12 9.19
N TYR A 444 27.67 -10.43 9.32
CA TYR A 444 26.64 -11.28 8.72
C TYR A 444 26.02 -12.19 9.77
N ASP A 445 24.70 -12.35 9.75
CA ASP A 445 24.01 -13.23 10.68
C ASP A 445 24.29 -14.69 10.34
N ALA A 446 24.91 -15.43 11.26
CA ALA A 446 25.20 -16.84 11.09
C ALA A 446 23.96 -17.74 11.31
N ASP A 447 22.84 -17.21 11.80
CA ASP A 447 21.55 -17.90 11.91
C ASP A 447 20.81 -18.00 10.57
N GLU A 448 21.24 -17.25 9.55
CA GLU A 448 20.68 -17.33 8.19
C GLU A 448 21.12 -18.57 7.40
N LYS A 449 20.24 -19.01 6.49
CA LYS A 449 20.53 -20.13 5.58
C LYS A 449 21.26 -19.63 4.33
N TRP A 450 22.57 -19.45 4.44
CA TRP A 450 23.41 -18.97 3.34
C TRP A 450 23.68 -20.00 2.24
N SER A 451 23.82 -19.51 1.01
CA SER A 451 24.27 -20.27 -0.16
C SER A 451 25.34 -19.49 -0.92
N SER A 452 26.38 -20.19 -1.38
CA SER A 452 27.40 -19.67 -2.28
C SER A 452 27.31 -20.29 -3.68
N ASN A 453 26.24 -21.03 -3.95
CA ASN A 453 26.00 -21.69 -5.23
C ASN A 453 25.57 -20.67 -6.28
N SER A 454 25.77 -20.94 -7.57
CA SER A 454 25.31 -20.05 -8.65
C SER A 454 23.78 -19.94 -8.74
N ASN A 455 23.04 -20.86 -8.13
CA ASN A 455 21.58 -20.86 -8.06
C ASN A 455 21.15 -21.28 -6.64
N PRO A 456 20.95 -20.32 -5.71
CA PRO A 456 20.52 -20.61 -4.35
C PRO A 456 19.14 -21.30 -4.32
N GLY A 457 18.91 -22.15 -3.31
CA GLY A 457 17.59 -22.74 -3.07
C GLY A 457 16.53 -21.68 -2.73
N LEU A 458 15.24 -22.00 -2.90
CA LEU A 458 14.13 -21.07 -2.62
C LEU A 458 14.00 -20.65 -1.15
N ASP A 459 14.70 -21.35 -0.25
CA ASP A 459 14.78 -21.07 1.18
C ASP A 459 16.20 -20.65 1.61
N GLU A 460 17.10 -20.35 0.66
CA GLU A 460 18.48 -19.94 0.92
C GLU A 460 18.74 -18.49 0.50
N LEU A 461 19.62 -17.79 1.21
CA LEU A 461 20.09 -16.45 0.88
C LEU A 461 21.41 -16.50 0.11
N ASP A 462 21.50 -15.68 -0.93
CA ASP A 462 22.69 -15.61 -1.75
C ASP A 462 23.80 -14.78 -1.08
N LEU A 463 24.85 -15.45 -0.61
CA LEU A 463 25.92 -14.79 0.14
C LEU A 463 26.67 -13.75 -0.71
N GLU A 464 26.90 -14.03 -1.99
CA GLU A 464 27.61 -13.08 -2.86
C GLU A 464 26.80 -11.80 -3.07
N SER A 465 25.48 -11.90 -3.21
CA SER A 465 24.59 -10.75 -3.36
C SER A 465 24.57 -9.86 -2.12
N VAL A 466 24.43 -10.47 -0.92
CA VAL A 466 24.48 -9.70 0.34
C VAL A 466 25.88 -9.14 0.57
N ALA A 467 26.94 -9.89 0.26
CA ALA A 467 28.30 -9.37 0.32
C ALA A 467 28.53 -8.17 -0.58
N LEU A 468 28.01 -8.19 -1.81
CA LEU A 468 28.13 -7.08 -2.76
C LEU A 468 27.44 -5.82 -2.25
N HIS A 469 26.25 -5.95 -1.65
CA HIS A 469 25.50 -4.87 -1.00
C HIS A 469 26.29 -4.25 0.17
N GLU A 470 26.70 -5.08 1.12
CA GLU A 470 27.43 -4.64 2.30
C GLU A 470 28.77 -3.98 1.97
N ILE A 471 29.49 -4.48 0.96
CA ILE A 471 30.73 -3.83 0.51
C ILE A 471 30.46 -2.42 -0.05
N GLY A 472 29.29 -2.18 -0.65
CA GLY A 472 28.89 -0.83 -1.05
C GLY A 472 28.80 0.14 0.13
N HIS A 473 28.26 -0.32 1.28
CA HIS A 473 28.29 0.44 2.54
C HIS A 473 29.70 0.66 3.07
N VAL A 474 30.54 -0.37 3.06
CA VAL A 474 31.97 -0.26 3.44
C VAL A 474 32.73 0.75 2.58
N LEU A 475 32.29 0.96 1.33
CA LEU A 475 32.83 1.96 0.42
C LEU A 475 32.14 3.33 0.52
N GLY A 476 31.03 3.45 1.26
CA GLY A 476 30.39 4.72 1.62
C GLY A 476 29.06 5.01 0.93
N LEU A 477 28.52 4.07 0.15
CA LEU A 477 27.16 4.15 -0.36
C LEU A 477 26.15 3.88 0.77
N ASP A 478 24.98 4.50 0.68
CA ASP A 478 23.83 4.20 1.54
C ASP A 478 22.77 3.46 0.71
N HIS A 479 21.70 3.03 1.37
CA HIS A 479 20.64 2.28 0.73
C HIS A 479 20.04 3.04 -0.46
N GLU A 480 19.95 2.34 -1.58
CA GLU A 480 19.17 2.74 -2.74
C GLU A 480 17.68 2.49 -2.43
N THR A 481 16.85 3.52 -2.52
CA THR A 481 15.46 3.46 -2.01
C THR A 481 14.39 3.31 -3.09
N GLY A 482 14.76 3.37 -4.37
CA GLY A 482 13.84 3.47 -5.51
C GLY A 482 14.13 2.52 -6.68
N LEU A 483 15.25 1.80 -6.67
CA LEU A 483 15.62 0.80 -7.70
C LEU A 483 15.78 -0.60 -7.08
N PRO A 484 14.72 -1.44 -7.05
CA PRO A 484 14.80 -2.80 -6.49
C PRO A 484 15.83 -3.70 -7.15
N GLU A 485 16.23 -3.40 -8.40
CA GLU A 485 17.29 -4.08 -9.13
C GLU A 485 18.70 -3.63 -8.74
N ALA A 486 18.85 -2.49 -8.06
CA ALA A 486 20.14 -2.01 -7.58
C ALA A 486 20.64 -2.94 -6.47
N VAL A 487 21.95 -3.10 -6.43
CA VAL A 487 22.60 -3.87 -5.39
C VAL A 487 22.42 -3.19 -4.05
N MET A 488 22.51 -1.86 -3.98
CA MET A 488 22.31 -1.10 -2.74
C MET A 488 20.84 -1.05 -2.25
N TYR A 489 19.89 -1.73 -2.90
CA TYR A 489 18.51 -1.80 -2.40
C TYR A 489 18.43 -2.66 -1.12
N PRO A 490 17.78 -2.21 -0.04
CA PRO A 490 17.89 -2.78 1.31
C PRO A 490 17.29 -4.18 1.49
N THR A 491 16.63 -4.73 0.46
CA THR A 491 16.00 -6.05 0.57
C THR A 491 16.39 -6.98 -0.58
N ILE A 492 16.52 -8.26 -0.22
CA ILE A 492 16.71 -9.39 -1.13
C ILE A 492 15.82 -10.53 -0.66
N SER A 493 15.21 -11.26 -1.60
CA SER A 493 14.39 -12.43 -1.28
C SER A 493 15.22 -13.71 -1.26
N TYR A 494 14.78 -14.72 -0.50
CA TYR A 494 15.33 -16.08 -0.61
C TYR A 494 15.28 -16.60 -2.06
N GLY A 495 16.32 -17.30 -2.49
CA GLY A 495 16.48 -17.80 -3.86
C GLY A 495 16.80 -16.73 -4.91
N GLN A 496 16.87 -15.44 -4.53
CA GLN A 496 17.22 -14.36 -5.45
C GLN A 496 18.74 -14.17 -5.53
N THR A 497 19.24 -13.81 -6.72
CA THR A 497 20.60 -13.33 -6.93
C THR A 497 20.58 -11.87 -7.41
N LYS A 498 21.52 -11.07 -6.90
CA LYS A 498 21.80 -9.66 -7.23
C LYS A 498 23.32 -9.44 -7.23
N ARG A 499 24.00 -10.05 -8.20
CA ARG A 499 25.48 -10.07 -8.29
C ARG A 499 26.06 -9.10 -9.32
N ASP A 500 25.20 -8.44 -10.08
CA ASP A 500 25.57 -7.44 -11.09
C ASP A 500 25.27 -6.05 -10.55
N LEU A 501 26.27 -5.15 -10.57
CA LEU A 501 26.08 -3.75 -10.18
C LEU A 501 25.19 -3.05 -11.20
N ASN A 502 24.15 -2.38 -10.71
CA ASN A 502 23.28 -1.55 -11.53
C ASN A 502 24.00 -0.26 -11.93
N ASP A 503 23.55 0.37 -13.02
CA ASP A 503 24.04 1.68 -13.45
C ASP A 503 23.97 2.72 -12.33
N ASP A 504 22.99 2.60 -11.42
CA ASP A 504 22.87 3.45 -10.26
C ASP A 504 23.99 3.23 -9.23
N ASP A 505 24.26 1.98 -8.85
CA ASP A 505 25.36 1.61 -7.95
C ASP A 505 26.70 2.13 -8.50
N ILE A 506 26.90 1.97 -9.81
CA ILE A 506 28.10 2.40 -10.54
C ILE A 506 28.21 3.93 -10.55
N GLN A 507 27.13 4.64 -10.87
CA GLN A 507 27.16 6.10 -10.85
C GLN A 507 27.38 6.62 -9.43
N GLY A 508 26.81 5.98 -8.41
CA GLY A 508 26.96 6.39 -7.02
C GLY A 508 28.40 6.30 -6.57
N ILE A 509 29.02 5.15 -6.78
CA ILE A 509 30.40 4.95 -6.34
C ILE A 509 31.37 5.86 -7.12
N ARG A 510 31.12 6.08 -8.42
CA ARG A 510 31.93 7.00 -9.22
C ARG A 510 31.79 8.43 -8.75
N ASN A 511 30.59 8.88 -8.43
CA ASN A 511 30.36 10.23 -7.92
C ASN A 511 30.97 10.43 -6.53
N LEU A 512 30.85 9.46 -5.62
CA LEU A 512 31.42 9.54 -4.28
C LEU A 512 32.95 9.74 -4.31
N TYR A 513 33.60 9.12 -5.30
CA TYR A 513 35.05 9.11 -5.44
C TYR A 513 35.60 9.95 -6.59
N ASN A 514 34.76 10.73 -7.28
CA ASN A 514 35.10 11.54 -8.46
C ASN A 514 35.82 10.75 -9.57
N LEU A 515 35.31 9.56 -9.87
CA LEU A 515 35.82 8.67 -10.92
C LEU A 515 35.15 8.99 -12.25
N SER A 516 35.90 8.86 -13.35
CA SER A 516 35.43 9.15 -14.71
C SER A 516 34.67 8.00 -15.35
#